data_AF-A0A5C8RZH9-F1
#
_entry.id   AF-A0A5C8RZH9-F1
#
_cell.length_a   1.000
_cell.length_b   1.000
_cell.length_c   1.000
_cell.angle_alpha   90.00
_cell.angle_beta   90.00
_cell.angle_gamma   90.00
#
_symmetry.space_group_name_H-M   'P 1'
#
loop_
_entity.id
_entity.type
_entity.pdbx_description
1 polymer ?
#
loop_
_entity_poly.entity_id
_entity_poly.type
_entity_poly.pdbx_seq_one_letter_code
_entity_poly.pdbx_strand_id
1 'polypeptide(L)'
;MTTRILAGAALTGALALALLAAPAASTRALADTVPSLDITKTCQSASRANSGVSDQANVDGCLRSERDAKKEAERRWGDYTPSAKRQCEDQYKAGGYPSYVEMVTCLELASGTVPTQPNSGGTATGGPGAPGAKAAPQESGSRNLTREPAANQRTNPIEVLDKK
;
A
#
# COMPACT_ATOMS: atom_id res chain seq x y z
N MET A 1 0.92 -76.80 58.80
CA MET A 1 1.86 -75.86 58.15
C MET A 1 1.06 -74.60 57.82
N THR A 2 1.08 -73.58 58.70
CA THR A 2 1.91 -72.34 58.60
C THR A 2 1.38 -71.42 57.48
N THR A 3 0.90 -70.18 57.65
CA THR A 3 0.99 -69.14 58.71
C THR A 3 -0.08 -68.06 58.42
N ARG A 4 -0.62 -67.39 59.46
CA ARG A 4 -1.48 -66.19 59.36
C ARG A 4 -0.62 -64.93 59.23
N ILE A 5 -1.01 -63.92 58.42
CA ILE A 5 -0.71 -62.50 58.70
C ILE A 5 -1.89 -61.61 58.22
N LEU A 6 -2.33 -60.73 59.13
CA LEU A 6 -3.31 -59.66 58.99
C LEU A 6 -2.62 -58.33 58.62
N ALA A 7 -3.42 -57.41 58.06
CA ALA A 7 -3.39 -55.95 58.26
C ALA A 7 -2.48 -55.05 57.40
N GLY A 8 -3.09 -53.91 57.02
CA GLY A 8 -2.45 -52.61 56.77
C GLY A 8 -2.07 -52.36 55.31
N ALA A 9 -2.30 -51.20 54.69
CA ALA A 9 -2.83 -49.93 55.16
C ALA A 9 -3.31 -49.14 53.93
N ALA A 10 -4.39 -48.38 54.07
CA ALA A 10 -4.70 -47.28 53.16
C ALA A 10 -3.64 -46.18 53.37
N LEU A 11 -3.12 -45.56 52.28
CA LEU A 11 -2.49 -44.24 52.28
C LEU A 11 -2.30 -43.74 50.83
N THR A 12 -3.07 -42.69 50.50
CA THR A 12 -2.72 -41.51 49.68
C THR A 12 -1.95 -41.69 48.36
N GLY A 13 -2.63 -41.40 47.25
CA GLY A 13 -2.00 -41.04 45.98
C GLY A 13 -2.71 -39.83 45.36
N ALA A 14 -2.30 -38.63 45.76
CA ALA A 14 -2.76 -37.38 45.18
C ALA A 14 -2.10 -37.13 43.80
N LEU A 15 -2.86 -36.46 42.94
CA LEU A 15 -2.41 -35.49 41.94
C LEU A 15 -1.57 -35.99 40.74
N ALA A 16 -2.21 -36.02 39.58
CA ALA A 16 -1.58 -35.62 38.32
C ALA A 16 -2.62 -35.02 37.36
N LEU A 17 -3.12 -33.82 37.66
CA LEU A 17 -3.66 -32.96 36.61
C LEU A 17 -2.46 -32.51 35.77
N ALA A 18 -2.22 -33.20 34.66
CA ALA A 18 -1.29 -32.74 33.65
C ALA A 18 -1.87 -31.46 33.02
N LEU A 19 -1.46 -30.30 33.53
CA LEU A 19 -1.64 -29.02 32.87
C LEU A 19 -0.95 -29.10 31.52
N LEU A 20 -1.72 -29.17 30.43
CA LEU A 20 -1.23 -28.86 29.10
C LEU A 20 -0.84 -27.38 29.09
N ALA A 21 0.40 -27.09 29.48
CA ALA A 21 1.02 -25.82 29.18
C ALA A 21 1.21 -25.76 27.66
N ALA A 22 0.21 -25.20 26.96
CA ALA A 22 0.36 -24.83 25.57
C ALA A 22 1.57 -23.89 25.48
N PRO A 23 2.56 -24.15 24.62
CA PRO A 23 3.64 -23.20 24.42
C PRO A 23 2.99 -21.92 23.91
N ALA A 24 3.06 -20.86 24.71
CA ALA A 24 2.71 -19.52 24.26
C ALA A 24 3.60 -19.24 23.06
N ALA A 25 3.03 -19.33 21.86
CA ALA A 25 3.70 -19.00 20.62
C ALA A 25 4.19 -17.58 20.79
N SER A 26 5.49 -17.42 21.05
CA SER A 26 6.14 -16.13 21.15
C SER A 26 6.05 -15.54 19.75
N THR A 27 5.05 -14.69 19.52
CA THR A 27 4.97 -13.86 18.33
C THR A 27 6.23 -13.00 18.39
N ARG A 28 7.25 -13.37 17.61
CA ARG A 28 8.38 -12.48 17.35
C ARG A 28 7.75 -11.21 16.83
N ALA A 29 7.84 -10.13 17.61
CA ALA A 29 7.51 -8.81 17.12
C ALA A 29 8.48 -8.56 15.96
N LEU A 30 8.02 -8.79 14.72
CA LEU A 30 8.63 -8.16 13.57
C LEU A 30 8.65 -6.68 13.94
N ALA A 31 9.84 -6.09 13.90
CA ALA A 31 9.97 -4.66 14.14
C ALA A 31 8.95 -3.97 13.24
N ASP A 32 7.96 -3.30 13.84
CA ASP A 32 6.89 -2.62 13.12
C ASP A 32 7.46 -1.34 12.52
N THR A 33 8.29 -1.53 11.50
CA THR A 33 9.05 -0.50 10.80
C THR A 33 8.71 -0.51 9.33
N VAL A 34 8.84 0.64 8.69
CA VAL A 34 8.68 0.79 7.24
C VAL A 34 9.56 -0.24 6.51
N PRO A 35 9.00 -1.04 5.58
CA PRO A 35 9.77 -2.02 4.83
C PRO A 35 10.80 -1.37 3.91
N SER A 36 11.94 -2.02 3.71
CA SER A 36 12.97 -1.55 2.78
C SER A 36 12.67 -2.00 1.35
N LEU A 37 12.18 -1.08 0.52
CA LEU A 37 11.90 -1.30 -0.89
C LEU A 37 13.11 -0.93 -1.78
N ASP A 38 13.37 -1.73 -2.83
CA ASP A 38 14.36 -1.41 -3.87
C ASP A 38 13.75 -0.46 -4.92
N ILE A 39 13.78 0.83 -4.61
CA ILE A 39 13.24 1.89 -5.47
C ILE A 39 14.00 2.04 -6.80
N THR A 40 15.23 1.52 -6.89
CA THR A 40 16.02 1.61 -8.13
C THR A 40 15.39 0.71 -9.19
N LYS A 41 14.97 -0.51 -8.81
CA LYS A 41 14.26 -1.42 -9.71
C LYS A 41 12.93 -0.85 -10.16
N THR A 42 12.19 -0.25 -9.24
CA THR A 42 10.90 0.43 -9.51
C THR A 42 11.08 1.59 -10.49
N CYS A 43 12.08 2.45 -10.28
CA CYS A 43 12.31 3.59 -11.18
C CYS A 43 12.87 3.19 -12.55
N GLN A 44 13.66 2.13 -12.62
CA GLN A 44 14.12 1.58 -13.90
C GLN A 44 12.95 1.01 -14.71
N SER A 45 12.02 0.29 -14.08
CA SER A 45 10.85 -0.25 -14.80
C SER A 45 9.91 0.86 -15.25
N ALA A 46 9.68 1.89 -14.43
CA ALA A 46 8.87 3.05 -14.78
C ALA A 46 9.43 3.81 -16.01
N SER A 47 10.76 3.96 -16.10
CA SER A 47 11.39 4.58 -17.28
C SER A 47 11.19 3.75 -18.56
N ARG A 48 11.19 2.41 -18.49
CA ARG A 48 10.88 1.58 -19.66
C ARG A 48 9.45 1.76 -20.17
N ALA A 49 8.51 2.06 -19.27
CA ALA A 49 7.12 2.31 -19.62
C ALA A 49 6.89 3.71 -20.23
N ASN A 50 7.78 4.68 -19.95
CA ASN A 50 7.64 6.06 -20.40
C ASN A 50 8.68 6.40 -21.47
N SER A 51 8.37 6.08 -22.73
CA SER A 51 9.27 6.26 -23.89
C SER A 51 9.43 7.72 -24.36
N GLY A 52 9.31 8.71 -23.46
CA GLY A 52 9.37 10.15 -23.77
C GLY A 52 10.02 10.97 -22.66
N VAL A 53 10.80 12.00 -23.07
CA VAL A 53 11.79 12.75 -22.28
C VAL A 53 13.00 11.89 -21.88
N SER A 54 14.18 12.51 -21.75
CA SER A 54 15.45 11.85 -21.36
C SER A 54 15.21 10.82 -20.25
N ASP A 55 15.48 9.54 -20.55
CA ASP A 55 15.31 8.41 -19.63
C ASP A 55 15.92 8.69 -18.24
N GLN A 56 17.05 9.40 -18.21
CA GLN A 56 17.73 9.78 -16.98
C GLN A 56 16.93 10.78 -16.13
N ALA A 57 16.37 11.81 -16.74
CA ALA A 57 15.57 12.80 -16.03
C ALA A 57 14.30 12.17 -15.43
N ASN A 58 13.71 11.18 -16.12
CA ASN A 58 12.57 10.40 -15.63
C ASN A 58 12.96 9.52 -14.43
N VAL A 59 14.09 8.83 -14.48
CA VAL A 59 14.60 8.01 -13.37
C VAL A 59 14.91 8.88 -12.15
N ASP A 60 15.58 10.02 -12.32
CA ASP A 60 15.93 10.93 -11.22
C ASP A 60 14.70 11.52 -10.53
N GLY A 61 13.67 11.86 -11.33
CA GLY A 61 12.37 12.30 -10.83
C GLY A 61 11.71 11.22 -9.98
N CYS A 62 11.64 9.99 -10.51
CA CYS A 62 11.10 8.85 -9.78
C CYS A 62 11.84 8.60 -8.45
N LEU A 63 13.17 8.54 -8.49
CA LEU A 63 13.98 8.28 -7.29
C LEU A 63 13.77 9.35 -6.22
N ARG A 64 13.54 10.60 -6.62
CA ARG A 64 13.21 11.68 -5.69
C ARG A 64 11.86 11.46 -5.04
N SER A 65 10.81 11.22 -5.83
CA SER A 65 9.46 10.95 -5.35
C SER A 65 9.41 9.75 -4.40
N GLU A 66 10.10 8.67 -4.75
CA GLU A 66 10.19 7.46 -3.91
C GLU A 66 10.89 7.73 -2.56
N ARG A 67 11.97 8.50 -2.56
CA ARG A 67 12.66 8.88 -1.30
C ARG A 67 11.79 9.78 -0.43
N ASP A 68 11.06 10.71 -1.02
CA ASP A 68 10.19 11.61 -0.27
C ASP A 68 8.97 10.86 0.29
N ALA A 69 8.40 9.93 -0.48
CA ALA A 69 7.35 9.04 0.00
C ALA A 69 7.83 8.11 1.12
N LYS A 70 9.08 7.62 1.06
CA LYS A 70 9.67 6.85 2.17
C LYS A 70 9.72 7.65 3.47
N LYS A 71 10.16 8.91 3.40
CA LYS A 71 10.19 9.80 4.58
C LYS A 71 8.78 10.03 5.12
N GLU A 72 7.79 10.18 4.26
CA GLU A 72 6.39 10.34 4.67
C GLU A 72 5.85 9.08 5.35
N ALA A 73 6.14 7.90 4.79
CA ALA A 73 5.80 6.62 5.40
C ALA A 73 6.44 6.47 6.78
N GLU A 74 7.73 6.81 6.92
CA GLU A 74 8.46 6.78 8.20
C GLU A 74 7.85 7.73 9.23
N ARG A 75 7.52 8.96 8.80
CA ARG A 75 6.94 10.00 9.66
C ARG A 75 5.58 9.59 10.24
N ARG A 76 4.75 8.94 9.44
CA ARG A 76 3.36 8.58 9.81
C ARG A 76 3.17 7.10 10.14
N TRP A 77 4.25 6.31 10.17
CA TRP A 77 4.14 4.86 10.35
C TRP A 77 3.35 4.48 11.61
N GLY A 78 3.53 5.24 12.70
CA GLY A 78 2.80 5.02 13.95
C GLY A 78 1.30 5.34 13.89
N ASP A 79 0.86 6.13 12.91
CA ASP A 79 -0.55 6.56 12.78
C ASP A 79 -1.42 5.46 12.15
N TYR A 80 -0.80 4.49 11.47
CA TYR A 80 -1.51 3.45 10.73
C TYR A 80 -1.72 2.19 11.58
N THR A 81 -2.89 1.55 11.40
CA THR A 81 -3.19 0.30 12.10
C THR A 81 -2.31 -0.85 11.59
N PRO A 82 -1.98 -1.85 12.42
CA PRO A 82 -1.25 -3.04 11.97
C PRO A 82 -1.93 -3.79 10.81
N SER A 83 -3.26 -3.72 10.72
CA SER A 83 -4.00 -4.32 9.60
C SER A 83 -3.77 -3.57 8.29
N ALA A 84 -3.81 -2.23 8.32
CA ALA A 84 -3.55 -1.40 7.14
C ALA A 84 -2.12 -1.60 6.63
N LYS A 85 -1.13 -1.64 7.55
CA LYS A 85 0.28 -1.91 7.20
C LYS A 85 0.44 -3.23 6.47
N ARG A 86 -0.06 -4.34 7.05
CA ARG A 86 0.01 -5.67 6.42
C ARG A 86 -0.69 -5.70 5.05
N GLN A 87 -1.90 -5.15 4.98
CA GLN A 87 -2.65 -5.08 3.72
C GLN A 87 -1.85 -4.36 2.65
N CYS A 88 -1.29 -3.19 2.94
CA CYS A 88 -0.55 -2.41 1.96
C CYS A 88 0.79 -3.05 1.60
N GLU A 89 1.51 -3.63 2.55
CA GLU A 89 2.74 -4.40 2.28
C GLU A 89 2.51 -5.59 1.34
N ASP A 90 1.37 -6.29 1.47
CA ASP A 90 1.05 -7.45 0.65
C ASP A 90 0.70 -7.08 -0.79
N GLN A 91 0.17 -5.88 -1.05
CA GLN A 91 -0.20 -5.43 -2.40
C GLN A 91 1.00 -5.37 -3.35
N TYR A 92 2.17 -4.95 -2.87
CA TYR A 92 3.35 -4.79 -3.73
C TYR A 92 4.06 -6.09 -4.07
N LYS A 93 3.82 -7.16 -3.30
CA LYS A 93 4.44 -8.49 -3.55
C LYS A 93 3.98 -9.08 -4.88
N ALA A 94 2.77 -8.76 -5.34
CA ALA A 94 2.21 -9.28 -6.58
C ALA A 94 2.69 -8.51 -7.83
N GLY A 95 2.97 -7.21 -7.71
CA GLY A 95 3.29 -6.32 -8.84
C GLY A 95 4.75 -6.31 -9.28
N GLY A 96 5.66 -6.92 -8.51
CA GLY A 96 7.08 -7.07 -8.84
C GLY A 96 7.95 -5.81 -8.68
N TYR A 97 7.34 -4.62 -8.58
CA TYR A 97 8.04 -3.34 -8.41
C TYR A 97 7.41 -2.54 -7.26
N PRO A 98 7.88 -2.73 -6.02
CA PRO A 98 7.29 -2.04 -4.87
C PRO A 98 7.60 -0.54 -4.89
N SER A 99 6.60 0.29 -4.56
CA SER A 99 6.71 1.76 -4.53
C SER A 99 6.27 2.32 -3.17
N TYR A 100 7.06 3.24 -2.62
CA TYR A 100 6.67 3.99 -1.42
C TYR A 100 5.52 4.96 -1.71
N VAL A 101 5.43 5.50 -2.93
CA VAL A 101 4.33 6.39 -3.33
C VAL A 101 2.99 5.64 -3.26
N GLU A 102 2.98 4.43 -3.81
CA GLU A 102 1.79 3.58 -3.73
C GLU A 102 1.51 3.15 -2.28
N MET A 103 2.55 2.84 -1.48
CA MET A 103 2.39 2.45 -0.08
C MET A 103 1.75 3.54 0.75
N VAL A 104 2.24 4.77 0.67
CA VAL A 104 1.65 5.93 1.34
C VAL A 104 0.19 6.09 0.91
N THR A 105 -0.08 6.02 -0.40
CA THR A 105 -1.45 6.14 -0.92
C THR A 105 -2.38 5.06 -0.35
N CYS A 106 -1.93 3.80 -0.33
CA CYS A 106 -2.70 2.71 0.24
C CYS A 106 -2.99 2.92 1.73
N LEU A 107 -1.99 3.36 2.50
CA LEU A 107 -2.14 3.62 3.93
C LEU A 107 -3.09 4.77 4.21
N GLU A 108 -3.06 5.83 3.40
CA GLU A 108 -3.98 6.97 3.50
C GLU A 108 -5.43 6.55 3.22
N LEU A 109 -5.63 5.72 2.20
CA LEU A 109 -6.95 5.17 1.87
C LEU A 109 -7.45 4.24 2.98
N ALA A 110 -6.60 3.32 3.46
CA ALA A 110 -6.96 2.37 4.51
C ALA A 110 -7.19 3.03 5.88
N SER A 111 -6.58 4.18 6.13
CA SER A 111 -6.79 4.98 7.35
C SER A 111 -8.01 5.89 7.28
N GLY A 112 -8.64 6.05 6.11
CA GLY A 112 -9.74 7.00 5.91
C GLY A 112 -9.29 8.46 6.04
N THR A 113 -7.99 8.74 5.91
CA THR A 113 -7.44 10.12 5.98
C THR A 113 -7.63 10.87 4.66
N VAL A 114 -8.02 10.17 3.60
CA VAL A 114 -8.41 10.79 2.33
C VAL A 114 -9.79 11.45 2.48
N PRO A 115 -9.91 12.77 2.23
CA PRO A 115 -11.19 13.46 2.27
C PRO A 115 -12.20 12.80 1.34
N THR A 116 -13.35 12.41 1.87
CA THR A 116 -14.44 11.89 1.06
C THR A 116 -15.18 13.06 0.43
N GLN A 117 -15.29 13.11 -0.89
CA GLN A 117 -16.11 14.14 -1.55
C GLN A 117 -17.59 13.85 -1.25
N PRO A 118 -18.33 14.77 -0.61
CA PRO A 118 -19.77 14.61 -0.45
C PRO A 118 -20.43 14.83 -1.81
N ASN A 119 -20.86 13.73 -2.45
CA ASN A 119 -21.73 13.68 -3.62
C ASN A 119 -21.56 14.82 -4.65
N SER A 120 -20.45 14.80 -5.39
CA SER A 120 -20.16 15.81 -6.42
C SER A 120 -20.90 15.51 -7.72
N GLY A 121 -22.20 15.81 -7.74
CA GLY A 121 -22.92 16.05 -8.97
C GLY A 121 -22.44 17.36 -9.61
N GLY A 122 -21.47 17.28 -10.54
CA GLY A 122 -21.21 18.31 -11.53
C GLY A 122 -20.16 19.38 -11.19
N THR A 123 -19.29 19.62 -12.18
CA THR A 123 -18.26 20.68 -12.30
C THR A 123 -17.02 20.54 -11.42
N ALA A 124 -15.96 19.98 -12.02
CA ALA A 124 -14.60 20.01 -11.51
C ALA A 124 -14.14 21.48 -11.34
N THR A 125 -14.19 21.98 -10.12
CA THR A 125 -13.47 23.21 -9.76
C THR A 125 -12.02 22.81 -9.49
N GLY A 126 -11.08 23.46 -10.18
CA GLY A 126 -9.65 23.11 -10.15
C GLY A 126 -9.10 22.96 -8.74
N GLY A 127 -8.22 21.98 -8.54
CA GLY A 127 -7.64 21.62 -7.25
C GLY A 127 -6.79 22.73 -6.61
N PRO A 128 -6.42 22.58 -5.32
CA PRO A 128 -5.62 23.55 -4.59
C PRO A 128 -4.22 23.62 -5.22
N GLY A 129 -3.98 24.67 -6.01
CA GLY A 129 -2.82 24.81 -6.89
C GLY A 129 -3.17 25.40 -8.26
N ALA A 130 -4.46 25.49 -8.61
CA ALA A 130 -4.88 26.26 -9.77
C ALA A 130 -4.40 27.71 -9.63
N PRO A 131 -3.62 28.26 -10.58
CA PRO A 131 -3.23 29.66 -10.54
C PRO A 131 -4.52 30.48 -10.47
N GLY A 132 -4.66 31.26 -9.39
CA GLY A 132 -5.85 32.06 -9.15
C GLY A 132 -6.22 32.83 -10.40
N ALA A 133 -7.52 32.82 -10.75
CA ALA A 133 -8.06 33.45 -11.94
C ALA A 133 -7.78 34.97 -11.94
N LYS A 134 -6.57 35.34 -12.35
CA LYS A 134 -6.24 36.62 -12.92
C LYS A 134 -6.18 36.33 -14.40
N ALA A 135 -7.16 36.85 -15.14
CA ALA A 135 -7.27 36.68 -16.57
C ALA A 135 -5.97 37.16 -17.26
N ALA A 136 -5.09 36.23 -17.57
CA ALA A 136 -4.03 36.45 -18.56
C ALA A 136 -4.67 36.39 -19.96
N PRO A 137 -4.16 37.14 -20.95
CA PRO A 137 -4.62 37.01 -22.34
C PRO A 137 -4.57 35.55 -22.77
N GLN A 138 -5.73 35.04 -23.16
CA GLN A 138 -5.94 33.65 -23.53
C GLN A 138 -5.27 33.39 -24.88
N GLU A 139 -4.05 32.85 -24.88
CA GLU A 139 -3.53 32.19 -26.08
C GLU A 139 -4.40 30.97 -26.38
N SER A 140 -5.12 31.04 -27.49
CA SER A 140 -6.19 30.10 -27.84
C SER A 140 -5.68 28.70 -28.21
N GLY A 141 -4.36 28.50 -28.31
CA GLY A 141 -3.74 27.22 -28.63
C GLY A 141 -3.67 26.24 -27.45
N SER A 142 -3.25 26.71 -26.26
CA SER A 142 -2.92 25.80 -25.15
C SER A 142 -4.13 25.19 -24.44
N ARG A 143 -5.30 25.82 -24.51
CA ARG A 143 -6.53 25.26 -23.90
C ARG A 143 -7.08 24.04 -24.64
N ASN A 144 -6.70 23.86 -25.91
CA ASN A 144 -7.13 22.70 -26.70
C ASN A 144 -6.27 21.47 -26.41
N LEU A 145 -4.98 21.65 -26.07
CA LEU A 145 -4.04 20.54 -25.84
C LEU A 145 -4.37 19.70 -24.61
N THR A 146 -5.03 20.30 -23.60
CA THR A 146 -5.43 19.61 -22.36
C THR A 146 -6.91 19.25 -22.33
N ARG A 147 -7.68 19.55 -23.40
CA ARG A 147 -9.11 19.23 -23.45
C ARG A 147 -9.27 17.77 -23.84
N GLU A 148 -9.88 17.00 -22.96
CA GLU A 148 -10.24 15.61 -23.26
C GLU A 148 -11.10 15.54 -24.54
N PRO A 149 -10.78 14.66 -25.51
CA PRO A 149 -11.58 14.48 -26.71
C PRO A 149 -13.02 14.10 -26.35
N ALA A 150 -13.97 14.63 -27.14
CA ALA A 150 -15.38 14.25 -27.03
C ALA A 150 -15.53 12.73 -27.18
N ALA A 151 -16.54 12.13 -26.54
CA ALA A 151 -16.71 10.67 -26.51
C ALA A 151 -16.75 10.02 -27.91
N ASN A 152 -17.29 10.72 -28.91
CA ASN A 152 -17.33 10.28 -30.31
C ASN A 152 -15.99 10.41 -31.06
N GLN A 153 -15.01 11.11 -30.48
CA GLN A 153 -13.66 11.27 -31.02
C GLN A 153 -12.67 10.28 -30.39
N ARG A 154 -13.12 9.43 -29.45
CA ARG A 154 -12.29 8.40 -28.82
C ARG A 154 -12.31 7.15 -29.67
N THR A 155 -11.13 6.61 -29.93
CA THR A 155 -10.99 5.32 -30.63
C THR A 155 -11.65 4.20 -29.82
N ASN A 156 -12.44 3.35 -30.49
CA ASN A 156 -12.98 2.14 -29.90
C ASN A 156 -11.90 1.04 -29.89
N PRO A 157 -11.45 0.55 -28.72
CA PRO A 157 -10.40 -0.45 -28.65
C PRO A 157 -10.78 -1.77 -29.33
N ILE A 158 -12.06 -2.15 -29.34
CA ILE A 158 -12.55 -3.41 -29.93
C ILE A 158 -12.38 -3.38 -31.46
N GLU A 159 -12.77 -2.28 -32.12
CA GLU A 159 -12.62 -2.14 -33.57
C GLU A 159 -11.16 -2.13 -34.05
N VAL A 160 -10.22 -1.65 -33.22
CA VAL A 160 -8.79 -1.64 -33.55
C VAL A 160 -8.19 -3.03 -33.47
N LEU A 161 -8.67 -3.84 -32.51
CA LEU A 161 -8.18 -5.20 -32.29
C LEU A 161 -8.76 -6.20 -33.31
N ASP A 162 -9.99 -6.00 -33.77
CA ASP A 162 -10.64 -6.86 -34.77
C ASP A 162 -10.18 -6.58 -36.22
N LYS A 163 -9.43 -5.50 -36.46
CA LYS A 163 -8.87 -5.13 -37.77
C LYS A 163 -7.53 -5.81 -38.11
N LYS A 164 -7.21 -6.92 -37.45
CA LYS A 164 -5.97 -7.68 -37.64
C LYS A 164 -6.26 -9.09 -38.11
#